data_AF-U2AFU4-F1
#
_entry.id   AF-U2AFU4-F1
#
_cell.length_a   1.000
_cell.length_b   1.000
_cell.length_c   1.000
_cell.angle_alpha   90.00
_cell.angle_beta   90.00
_cell.angle_gamma   90.00
#
_symmetry.space_group_name_H-M   'P 1'
#
loop_
_entity.id
_entity.type
_entity.pdbx_description
1 polymer ?
#
loop_
_entity_poly.entity_id
_entity_poly.type
_entity_poly.pdbx_seq_one_letter_code
_entity_poly.pdbx_strand_id
1 'polypeptide(L)'
;MFCESRTINNVIAYVNEYYINSKGLFNAQSNECLLEISGQQELYPFGKDHLISREIVYGDSAIININDLIIVINNYRIEAQNYPYFSFYEVDDKPQEGIYDFEKKEILFEATSWLGRSIIDKYIFRDFKKKIACRKIDSDLILWEFPLASLGKGKDYSTDEEFDYEVEQIVGIYNNILWVYIERGGFI
;
A
#
# COMPACT_ATOMS: atom_id res chain seq x y z
N MET A 1 -8.72 -3.28 -33.15
CA MET A 1 -9.03 -2.40 -31.99
C MET A 1 -7.73 -1.68 -31.67
N PHE A 2 -7.62 -0.40 -32.04
CA PHE A 2 -6.40 0.39 -31.87
C PHE A 2 -6.29 0.80 -30.41
N CYS A 3 -5.27 0.33 -29.71
CA CYS A 3 -4.93 0.79 -28.37
C CYS A 3 -4.03 2.01 -28.53
N GLU A 4 -4.45 3.17 -28.00
CA GLU A 4 -3.67 4.39 -28.01
C GLU A 4 -2.32 4.15 -27.33
N SER A 5 -1.23 4.27 -28.09
CA SER A 5 0.13 4.22 -27.56
C SER A 5 0.39 5.50 -26.76
N ARG A 6 0.27 5.44 -25.44
CA ARG A 6 0.89 6.46 -24.59
C ARG A 6 2.40 6.24 -24.63
N THR A 7 3.13 7.30 -24.96
CA THR A 7 4.60 7.32 -24.90
C THR A 7 4.99 7.26 -23.42
N ILE A 8 5.23 6.06 -22.91
CA ILE A 8 5.71 5.91 -21.55
C ILE A 8 7.22 5.65 -21.63
N ASN A 9 8.00 6.65 -21.20
CA ASN A 9 9.44 6.51 -21.08
C ASN A 9 9.71 5.32 -20.12
N ASN A 10 10.31 4.26 -20.67
CA ASN A 10 10.69 3.00 -20.01
C ASN A 10 9.56 2.00 -19.69
N VAL A 11 8.46 1.94 -20.47
CA VAL A 11 7.46 0.87 -20.24
C VAL A 11 7.76 -0.40 -21.01
N ILE A 12 7.91 -1.45 -20.21
CA ILE A 12 7.78 -2.83 -20.61
C ILE A 12 6.30 -3.14 -20.74
N ALA A 13 5.78 -3.00 -21.95
CA ALA A 13 4.47 -3.55 -22.29
C ALA A 13 4.62 -5.07 -22.45
N TYR A 14 4.04 -5.84 -21.54
CA TYR A 14 3.93 -7.29 -21.65
C TYR A 14 2.65 -7.64 -22.38
N VAL A 15 2.77 -8.19 -23.59
CA VAL A 15 1.63 -8.65 -24.39
C VAL A 15 1.99 -10.03 -24.92
N ASN A 16 1.24 -11.05 -24.49
CA ASN A 16 1.23 -12.41 -25.06
C ASN A 16 2.58 -12.83 -25.67
N GLU A 17 3.54 -13.21 -24.81
CA GLU A 17 4.86 -13.74 -25.17
C GLU A 17 5.93 -12.71 -25.60
N TYR A 18 5.63 -11.42 -25.56
CA TYR A 18 6.61 -10.38 -25.92
C TYR A 18 6.68 -9.25 -24.91
N TYR A 19 7.86 -8.67 -24.80
CA TYR A 19 8.13 -7.48 -23.99
C TYR A 19 8.99 -6.48 -24.77
N ILE A 20 8.84 -5.18 -24.47
CA ILE A 20 9.58 -4.10 -25.13
C ILE A 20 10.42 -3.36 -24.08
N ASN A 21 11.72 -3.18 -24.29
CA ASN A 21 12.53 -2.26 -23.48
C ASN A 21 13.30 -1.28 -24.38
N SER A 22 14.21 -0.49 -23.79
CA SER A 22 15.04 0.48 -24.52
C SER A 22 15.93 -0.13 -25.59
N LYS A 23 16.14 -1.46 -25.57
CA LYS A 23 16.94 -2.23 -26.53
C LYS A 23 16.09 -2.87 -27.65
N GLY A 24 14.76 -2.81 -27.59
CA GLY A 24 13.86 -3.34 -28.63
C GLY A 24 12.73 -4.25 -28.12
N LEU A 25 12.12 -4.99 -29.05
CA LEU A 25 11.09 -6.02 -28.80
C LEU A 25 11.76 -7.38 -28.64
N PHE A 26 11.36 -8.14 -27.63
CA PHE A 26 11.95 -9.42 -27.26
C PHE A 26 10.88 -10.46 -26.96
N ASN A 27 11.19 -11.73 -27.23
CA ASN A 27 10.31 -12.86 -26.96
C ASN A 27 10.54 -13.39 -25.53
N ALA A 28 9.49 -13.39 -24.71
CA ALA A 28 9.50 -13.84 -23.33
C ALA A 28 9.81 -15.34 -23.18
N GLN A 29 9.44 -16.18 -24.16
CA GLN A 29 9.75 -17.62 -24.14
C GLN A 29 11.24 -17.94 -24.28
N SER A 30 12.06 -16.97 -24.70
CA SER A 30 13.50 -17.15 -24.84
C SER A 30 14.29 -16.82 -23.56
N ASN A 31 13.61 -16.39 -22.50
CA ASN A 31 14.21 -15.99 -21.23
C ASN A 31 13.54 -16.71 -20.05
N GLU A 32 14.33 -17.40 -19.23
CA GLU A 32 13.85 -18.21 -18.10
C GLU A 32 13.13 -17.39 -17.03
N CYS A 33 13.62 -16.18 -16.72
CA CYS A 33 12.98 -15.27 -15.76
C CYS A 33 11.57 -14.85 -16.23
N LEU A 34 11.42 -14.55 -17.52
CA LEU A 34 10.12 -14.13 -18.06
C LEU A 34 9.16 -15.31 -18.21
N LEU A 35 9.67 -16.53 -18.39
CA LEU A 35 8.87 -17.75 -18.30
C LEU A 35 8.34 -17.97 -16.88
N GLU A 36 9.19 -17.76 -15.86
CA GLU A 36 8.83 -17.92 -14.45
C GLU A 36 7.69 -16.97 -14.04
N ILE A 37 7.74 -15.72 -14.51
CA ILE A 37 6.69 -14.72 -14.24
C ILE A 37 5.59 -14.67 -15.31
N SER A 38 5.55 -15.62 -16.24
CA SER A 38 4.65 -15.53 -17.41
C SER A 38 3.16 -15.54 -17.07
N GLY A 39 2.79 -16.08 -15.89
CA GLY A 39 1.44 -16.04 -15.33
C GLY A 39 1.09 -14.75 -14.60
N GLN A 40 2.07 -13.86 -14.38
CA GLN A 40 1.90 -12.58 -13.71
C GLN A 40 1.51 -11.52 -14.76
N GLN A 41 0.29 -11.00 -14.64
CA GLN A 41 -0.38 -10.24 -15.71
C GLN A 41 -0.19 -8.71 -15.59
N GLU A 42 0.46 -8.24 -14.52
CA GLU A 42 0.70 -6.82 -14.26
C GLU A 42 2.20 -6.55 -14.08
N LEU A 43 2.72 -5.53 -14.77
CA LEU A 43 4.09 -5.04 -14.62
C LEU A 43 4.08 -3.55 -14.26
N TYR A 44 4.82 -3.17 -13.23
CA TYR A 44 4.94 -1.80 -12.75
C TYR A 44 6.40 -1.36 -12.73
N PRO A 45 6.70 -0.11 -13.13
CA PRO A 45 8.02 0.47 -12.92
C PRO A 45 8.37 0.53 -11.43
N PHE A 46 9.60 0.17 -11.08
CA PHE A 46 10.13 0.28 -9.73
C PHE A 46 11.57 0.83 -9.76
N GLY A 47 11.71 2.13 -9.55
CA GLY A 47 12.97 2.83 -9.78
C GLY A 47 13.35 2.86 -11.26
N LYS A 48 14.64 3.05 -11.54
CA LYS A 48 15.15 3.20 -12.92
C LYS A 48 15.37 1.86 -13.63
N ASP A 49 15.83 0.87 -12.87
CA ASP A 49 16.38 -0.38 -13.41
C ASP A 49 15.58 -1.62 -13.01
N HIS A 50 14.43 -1.46 -12.34
CA HIS A 50 13.63 -2.60 -11.90
C HIS A 50 12.15 -2.48 -12.30
N LEU A 51 11.51 -3.64 -12.36
CA LEU A 51 10.07 -3.80 -12.47
C LEU A 51 9.54 -4.65 -11.32
N ILE A 52 8.29 -4.43 -10.96
CA ILE A 52 7.51 -5.35 -10.13
C ILE A 52 6.50 -6.04 -11.04
N SER A 53 6.50 -7.36 -11.03
CA SER A 53 5.46 -8.19 -11.63
C SER A 53 4.50 -8.68 -10.55
N ARG A 54 3.20 -8.72 -10.86
CA ARG A 54 2.14 -9.14 -9.93
C ARG A 54 1.15 -10.09 -10.61
N GLU A 55 0.73 -11.12 -9.85
CA GLU A 55 -0.40 -11.97 -10.22
C GLU A 55 -1.73 -11.37 -9.71
N ILE A 56 -2.73 -11.27 -10.59
CA ILE A 56 -3.98 -10.53 -10.35
C ILE A 56 -4.86 -11.16 -9.25
N VAL A 57 -4.76 -12.46 -9.03
CA VAL A 57 -5.78 -13.19 -8.26
C VAL A 57 -5.31 -13.47 -6.83
N TYR A 58 -4.13 -14.09 -6.62
CA TYR A 58 -3.58 -14.37 -5.27
C TYR A 58 -2.05 -14.55 -5.21
N GLY A 59 -1.31 -14.23 -6.26
CA GLY A 59 0.07 -14.71 -6.36
C GLY A 59 1.15 -13.77 -5.85
N ASP A 60 2.32 -14.38 -5.67
CA ASP A 60 3.55 -13.70 -5.32
C ASP A 60 3.93 -12.67 -6.37
N SER A 61 4.64 -11.65 -5.94
CA SER A 61 5.21 -10.63 -6.82
C SER A 61 6.68 -10.93 -7.04
N ALA A 62 7.18 -10.60 -8.23
CA ALA A 62 8.61 -10.63 -8.50
C ALA A 62 9.15 -9.23 -8.75
N ILE A 63 10.32 -8.92 -8.22
CA ILE A 63 11.10 -7.74 -8.62
C ILE A 63 12.16 -8.22 -9.61
N ILE A 64 12.21 -7.60 -10.77
CA ILE A 64 13.06 -7.99 -11.90
C ILE A 64 13.99 -6.85 -12.23
N ASN A 65 15.29 -7.12 -12.37
CA ASN A 65 16.22 -6.16 -12.95
C ASN A 65 16.10 -6.19 -14.48
N ILE A 66 15.84 -5.04 -15.09
CA ILE A 66 15.53 -4.94 -16.52
C ILE A 66 16.76 -5.07 -17.42
N ASN A 67 17.95 -4.87 -16.86
CA ASN A 67 19.19 -4.82 -17.64
C ASN A 67 19.72 -6.22 -17.95
N ASP A 68 19.61 -7.12 -16.98
CA ASP A 68 20.07 -8.51 -17.02
C ASP A 68 18.92 -9.54 -17.00
N LEU A 69 17.68 -9.11 -16.74
CA LEU A 69 16.47 -9.95 -16.68
C LEU A 69 16.59 -11.04 -15.62
N ILE A 70 16.98 -10.62 -14.42
CA ILE A 70 17.12 -11.50 -13.25
C ILE A 70 16.07 -11.11 -12.20
N ILE A 71 15.42 -12.13 -11.63
CA ILE A 71 14.55 -11.98 -10.46
C ILE A 71 15.43 -11.72 -9.24
N VAL A 72 15.22 -10.60 -8.57
CA VAL A 72 15.96 -10.22 -7.36
C VAL A 72 15.18 -10.43 -6.07
N ILE A 73 13.84 -10.46 -6.14
CA ILE A 73 12.92 -10.78 -5.03
C ILE A 73 11.72 -11.53 -5.64
N ASN A 74 11.25 -12.62 -5.04
CA ASN A 74 10.04 -13.37 -5.48
C ASN A 74 9.26 -14.05 -4.34
N ASN A 75 9.57 -13.75 -3.09
CA ASN A 75 9.00 -14.41 -1.92
C ASN A 75 7.92 -13.55 -1.22
N TYR A 76 7.52 -12.43 -1.84
CA TYR A 76 6.57 -11.50 -1.26
C TYR A 76 5.45 -11.19 -2.23
N ARG A 77 4.24 -11.09 -1.70
CA ARG A 77 3.14 -10.41 -2.39
C ARG A 77 3.26 -8.92 -2.14
N ILE A 78 3.53 -8.14 -3.18
CA ILE A 78 3.72 -6.69 -3.08
C ILE A 78 2.38 -6.01 -3.36
N GLU A 79 1.87 -5.26 -2.39
CA GLU A 79 0.54 -4.60 -2.48
C GLU A 79 0.64 -3.11 -2.86
N ALA A 80 1.70 -2.43 -2.46
CA ALA A 80 1.98 -1.05 -2.81
C ALA A 80 3.49 -0.82 -2.94
N GLN A 81 3.87 0.17 -3.74
CA GLN A 81 5.27 0.50 -4.03
C GLN A 81 5.49 2.01 -4.16
N ASN A 82 6.62 2.47 -3.65
CA ASN A 82 7.18 3.79 -3.87
C ASN A 82 8.70 3.73 -3.66
N TYR A 83 9.47 3.66 -4.75
CA TYR A 83 10.92 3.44 -4.70
C TYR A 83 11.63 4.35 -3.67
N PRO A 84 12.51 3.81 -2.82
CA PRO A 84 13.00 2.42 -2.79
C PRO A 84 12.14 1.45 -1.96
N TYR A 85 10.94 1.84 -1.54
CA TYR A 85 10.11 1.08 -0.61
C TYR A 85 9.00 0.29 -1.31
N PHE A 86 8.62 -0.85 -0.72
CA PHE A 86 7.39 -1.54 -1.05
C PHE A 86 6.76 -2.15 0.20
N SER A 87 5.44 -2.27 0.20
CA SER A 87 4.72 -3.09 1.18
C SER A 87 4.69 -4.54 0.73
N PHE A 88 4.87 -5.45 1.67
CA PHE A 88 4.77 -6.88 1.41
C PHE A 88 3.72 -7.55 2.27
N TYR A 89 3.18 -8.64 1.75
CA TYR A 89 2.42 -9.66 2.44
C TYR A 89 3.13 -11.00 2.22
N GLU A 90 3.35 -11.76 3.28
CA GLU A 90 3.95 -13.10 3.24
C GLU A 90 2.91 -14.12 3.73
N VAL A 91 2.69 -15.20 2.96
CA VAL A 91 1.59 -16.17 3.14
C VAL A 91 2.00 -17.37 4.01
N ASP A 92 3.22 -17.38 4.54
CA ASP A 92 3.78 -18.50 5.32
C ASP A 92 2.94 -18.84 6.59
N ASP A 93 3.44 -19.79 7.39
CA ASP A 93 2.77 -20.36 8.58
C ASP A 93 2.23 -19.29 9.57
N LYS A 94 2.79 -18.06 9.52
CA LYS A 94 2.23 -16.85 10.13
C LYS A 94 2.18 -15.72 9.11
N PRO A 95 0.99 -15.38 8.58
CA PRO A 95 0.87 -14.31 7.63
C PRO A 95 1.38 -12.98 8.20
N GLN A 96 2.30 -12.35 7.48
CA GLN A 96 2.96 -11.11 7.88
C GLN A 96 2.74 -10.03 6.84
N GLU A 97 2.69 -8.79 7.31
CA GLU A 97 2.65 -7.60 6.47
C GLU A 97 3.68 -6.59 6.96
N GLY A 98 4.33 -5.90 6.04
CA GLY A 98 5.44 -5.03 6.38
C GLY A 98 5.84 -4.05 5.30
N ILE A 99 6.89 -3.27 5.59
CA ILE A 99 7.54 -2.34 4.67
C ILE A 99 9.01 -2.73 4.53
N TYR A 100 9.44 -2.89 3.29
CA TYR A 100 10.82 -3.24 2.92
C TYR A 100 11.53 -2.05 2.28
N ASP A 101 12.80 -1.84 2.62
CA ASP A 101 13.73 -0.92 1.94
C ASP A 101 14.59 -1.71 0.96
N PHE A 102 14.30 -1.56 -0.34
CA PHE A 102 14.94 -2.32 -1.41
C PHE A 102 16.45 -2.05 -1.53
N GLU A 103 16.88 -0.79 -1.38
CA GLU A 103 18.28 -0.42 -1.54
C GLU A 103 19.14 -0.93 -0.39
N LYS A 104 18.62 -0.85 0.84
CA LYS A 104 19.33 -1.32 2.04
C LYS A 104 19.16 -2.81 2.29
N LYS A 105 18.19 -3.45 1.64
CA LYS A 105 17.83 -4.86 1.81
C LYS A 105 17.39 -5.20 3.23
N GLU A 106 16.58 -4.33 3.84
CA GLU A 106 16.10 -4.50 5.21
C GLU A 106 14.59 -4.33 5.33
N ILE A 107 14.01 -5.05 6.28
CA ILE A 107 12.62 -4.86 6.70
C ILE A 107 12.60 -3.71 7.71
N LEU A 108 11.93 -2.60 7.36
CA LEU A 108 11.77 -1.44 8.23
C LEU A 108 10.64 -1.61 9.24
N PHE A 109 9.62 -2.37 8.85
CA PHE A 109 8.43 -2.64 9.64
C PHE A 109 7.85 -4.00 9.28
N GLU A 110 7.43 -4.76 10.27
CA GLU A 110 6.75 -6.03 10.12
C GLU A 110 5.74 -6.22 11.24
N ALA A 111 4.59 -6.77 10.90
CA ALA A 111 3.56 -7.16 11.84
C ALA A 111 2.79 -8.37 11.33
N THR A 112 2.02 -9.01 12.20
CA THR A 112 0.99 -9.98 11.77
C THR A 112 0.04 -9.33 10.78
N SER A 113 -0.36 -10.04 9.73
CA SER A 113 -1.12 -9.47 8.59
C SER A 113 -2.33 -8.63 8.99
N TRP A 114 -3.16 -9.10 9.93
CA TRP A 114 -4.35 -8.36 10.36
C TRP A 114 -4.01 -6.98 10.99
N LEU A 115 -2.87 -6.87 11.67
CA LEU A 115 -2.35 -5.61 12.19
C LEU A 115 -1.66 -4.80 11.09
N GLY A 116 -0.74 -5.43 10.34
CA GLY A 116 -0.03 -4.77 9.26
C GLY A 116 -1.02 -4.14 8.28
N ARG A 117 -2.11 -4.82 7.96
CA ARG A 117 -3.22 -4.29 7.16
C ARG A 117 -3.88 -3.11 7.84
N SER A 118 -4.13 -3.22 9.14
CA SER A 118 -4.67 -2.10 9.89
C SER A 118 -3.75 -0.89 9.84
N ILE A 119 -2.43 -1.06 9.91
CA ILE A 119 -1.41 0.01 9.88
C ILE A 119 -1.21 0.56 8.46
N ILE A 120 -1.04 -0.31 7.47
CA ILE A 120 -0.65 -0.01 6.09
C ILE A 120 -1.88 0.35 5.26
N ASP A 121 -2.97 -0.44 5.28
CA ASP A 121 -4.21 -0.09 4.57
C ASP A 121 -4.97 1.08 5.25
N LYS A 122 -4.85 1.26 6.58
CA LYS A 122 -5.71 2.20 7.33
C LYS A 122 -5.01 3.35 8.08
N TYR A 123 -3.68 3.46 8.14
CA TYR A 123 -3.00 4.62 8.74
C TYR A 123 -2.27 5.50 7.73
N ILE A 124 -3.07 6.06 6.82
CA ILE A 124 -3.17 7.53 6.74
C ILE A 124 -4.61 7.99 7.09
N PHE A 125 -5.25 7.33 8.06
CA PHE A 125 -6.58 7.65 8.64
C PHE A 125 -7.78 7.22 7.79
N ARG A 126 -8.50 6.20 8.25
CA ARG A 126 -9.92 6.04 7.91
C ARG A 126 -10.74 5.57 9.10
N ASP A 127 -11.96 6.08 9.12
CA ASP A 127 -12.96 5.95 10.16
C ASP A 127 -13.21 4.47 10.57
N PHE A 128 -12.64 4.03 11.70
CA PHE A 128 -12.85 2.66 12.18
C PHE A 128 -14.18 2.57 12.92
N LYS A 129 -15.25 2.18 12.22
CA LYS A 129 -16.59 2.00 12.82
C LYS A 129 -17.08 3.25 13.58
N LYS A 130 -16.78 4.45 13.08
CA LYS A 130 -17.07 5.73 13.74
C LYS A 130 -16.36 5.91 15.09
N LYS A 131 -15.14 5.40 15.21
CA LYS A 131 -14.29 5.50 16.41
C LYS A 131 -12.84 5.78 16.04
N ILE A 132 -12.17 6.53 16.90
CA ILE A 132 -10.71 6.63 16.94
C ILE A 132 -10.22 5.60 17.95
N ALA A 133 -9.28 4.73 17.58
CA ALA A 133 -8.76 3.71 18.48
C ALA A 133 -7.23 3.67 18.44
N CYS A 134 -6.64 3.52 19.61
CA CYS A 134 -5.24 3.13 19.77
C CYS A 134 -5.18 1.64 20.10
N ARG A 135 -4.35 0.94 19.35
CA ARG A 135 -4.18 -0.50 19.48
C ARG A 135 -2.74 -0.81 19.85
N LYS A 136 -2.57 -1.85 20.67
CA LYS A 136 -1.26 -2.45 20.89
C LYS A 136 -0.85 -3.14 19.60
N ILE A 137 0.32 -2.75 19.10
CA ILE A 137 0.83 -3.21 17.81
C ILE A 137 0.90 -4.75 17.78
N ASP A 138 1.38 -5.40 18.82
CA ASP A 138 1.62 -6.85 18.82
C ASP A 138 0.39 -7.77 19.05
N SER A 139 -0.82 -7.26 19.31
CA SER A 139 -1.90 -8.10 19.89
C SER A 139 -3.35 -7.71 19.61
N ASP A 140 -3.59 -6.71 18.76
CA ASP A 140 -4.91 -6.10 18.44
C ASP A 140 -5.62 -5.47 19.62
N LEU A 141 -5.02 -5.56 20.79
CA LEU A 141 -5.61 -5.09 22.03
C LEU A 141 -5.87 -3.60 21.89
N ILE A 142 -7.14 -3.22 21.93
CA ILE A 142 -7.53 -1.81 22.01
C ILE A 142 -7.06 -1.31 23.37
N LEU A 143 -6.06 -0.43 23.36
CA LEU A 143 -5.53 0.21 24.56
C LEU A 143 -6.46 1.31 25.03
N TRP A 144 -7.04 2.05 24.08
CA TRP A 144 -8.15 2.96 24.31
C TRP A 144 -8.91 3.19 23.00
N GLU A 145 -10.17 3.56 23.11
CA GLU A 145 -10.99 4.02 21.99
C GLU A 145 -11.79 5.26 22.38
N PHE A 146 -12.08 6.09 21.40
CA PHE A 146 -12.92 7.27 21.50
C PHE A 146 -14.00 7.20 20.41
N PRO A 147 -15.28 7.08 20.77
CA PRO A 147 -16.37 7.07 19.80
C PRO A 147 -16.61 8.48 19.27
N LEU A 148 -16.70 8.65 17.94
CA LEU A 148 -16.91 9.96 17.32
C LEU A 148 -18.24 10.59 17.75
N ALA A 149 -19.25 9.78 18.07
CA ALA A 149 -20.52 10.27 18.63
C ALA A 149 -20.36 11.05 19.95
N SER A 150 -19.26 10.85 20.69
CA SER A 150 -18.97 11.63 21.91
C SER A 150 -18.53 13.06 21.64
N LEU A 151 -18.22 13.44 20.40
CA LEU A 151 -18.01 14.84 20.02
C LEU A 151 -19.32 15.65 20.07
N GLY A 152 -20.47 14.97 20.10
CA GLY A 152 -21.78 15.59 20.02
C GLY A 152 -22.10 16.05 18.60
N LYS A 153 -23.03 17.00 18.49
CA LYS A 153 -23.48 17.57 17.23
C LYS A 153 -23.26 19.06 17.19
N GLY A 154 -22.82 19.56 16.05
CA GLY A 154 -22.82 20.98 15.73
C GLY A 154 -24.17 21.42 15.20
N LYS A 155 -24.40 22.73 15.18
CA LYS A 155 -25.49 23.36 14.44
C LYS A 155 -24.93 24.36 13.46
N ASP A 156 -25.46 24.33 12.24
CA ASP A 156 -25.14 25.35 11.27
C ASP A 156 -25.78 26.68 11.67
N TYR A 157 -24.97 27.74 11.82
CA TYR A 157 -25.46 29.05 12.25
C TYR A 157 -26.43 29.71 11.26
N SER A 158 -26.46 29.27 10.01
CA SER A 158 -27.27 29.85 8.95
C SER A 158 -28.53 29.05 8.65
N THR A 159 -28.49 27.72 8.83
CA THR A 159 -29.62 26.83 8.50
C THR A 159 -30.27 26.16 9.70
N ASP A 160 -29.69 26.28 10.91
CA ASP A 160 -30.09 25.56 12.13
C ASP A 160 -30.03 24.03 12.01
N GLU A 161 -29.47 23.50 10.92
CA GLU A 161 -29.32 22.06 10.68
C GLU A 161 -28.24 21.47 11.61
N GLU A 162 -28.56 20.30 12.19
CA GLU A 162 -27.60 19.56 13.01
C GLU A 162 -26.68 18.70 12.13
N PHE A 163 -25.40 18.65 12.50
CA PHE A 163 -24.42 17.77 11.86
C PHE A 163 -23.53 17.09 12.91
N ASP A 164 -23.05 15.90 12.57
CA ASP A 164 -22.06 15.19 13.39
C ASP A 164 -20.69 15.82 13.14
N TYR A 165 -19.92 16.09 14.20
CA TYR A 165 -18.57 16.62 14.03
C TYR A 165 -17.65 15.58 13.37
N GLU A 166 -16.96 16.00 12.32
CA GLU A 166 -15.88 15.23 11.70
C GLU A 166 -14.52 15.68 12.25
N VAL A 167 -13.62 14.72 12.49
CA VAL A 167 -12.24 14.99 12.91
C VAL A 167 -11.38 15.22 11.67
N GLU A 168 -10.89 16.44 11.49
CA GLU A 168 -10.01 16.81 10.37
C GLU A 168 -8.57 16.38 10.64
N GLN A 169 -8.08 16.54 11.88
CA GLN A 169 -6.70 16.24 12.22
C GLN A 169 -6.57 15.73 13.66
N ILE A 170 -5.79 14.67 13.86
CA ILE A 170 -5.34 14.24 15.19
C ILE A 170 -4.06 14.99 15.53
N VAL A 171 -4.09 15.74 16.64
CA VAL A 171 -2.92 16.49 17.14
C VAL A 171 -2.07 15.61 18.04
N GLY A 172 -2.70 14.82 18.91
CA GLY A 172 -2.00 13.87 19.78
C GLY A 172 -2.78 13.54 21.04
N ILE A 173 -2.11 12.88 21.99
CA ILE A 173 -2.66 12.60 23.32
C ILE A 173 -1.73 13.20 24.36
N TYR A 174 -2.28 14.01 25.26
CA TYR A 174 -1.52 14.58 26.37
C TYR A 174 -2.34 14.50 27.64
N ASN A 175 -1.74 13.98 28.71
CA ASN A 175 -2.40 13.79 30.01
C ASN A 175 -3.74 13.03 29.93
N ASN A 176 -3.78 11.95 29.14
CA ASN A 176 -4.98 11.15 28.86
C ASN A 176 -6.14 11.90 28.18
N ILE A 177 -5.86 13.05 27.55
CA ILE A 177 -6.81 13.80 26.72
C ILE A 177 -6.41 13.64 25.26
N LEU A 178 -7.37 13.23 24.43
CA LEU A 178 -7.24 13.17 22.97
C LEU A 178 -7.46 14.58 22.41
N TRP A 179 -6.46 15.12 21.73
CA TRP A 179 -6.51 16.43 21.09
C TRP A 179 -6.77 16.29 19.60
N VAL A 180 -7.84 16.90 19.12
CA VAL A 180 -8.28 16.84 17.73
C VAL A 180 -8.70 18.21 17.21
N TYR A 181 -8.43 18.46 15.92
CA TYR A 181 -9.13 19.48 15.16
C TYR A 181 -10.38 18.88 14.54
N ILE A 182 -11.50 19.55 14.74
CA ILE A 182 -12.79 19.18 14.16
C ILE A 182 -13.18 20.20 13.10
N GLU A 183 -14.03 19.77 12.18
CA GLU A 183 -14.52 20.59 11.07
C GLU A 183 -15.04 21.96 11.56
N ARG A 184 -14.80 23.01 10.75
CA ARG A 184 -15.19 24.41 11.02
C ARG A 184 -14.43 25.10 12.16
N GLY A 185 -13.18 24.67 12.38
CA GLY A 185 -12.21 25.39 13.22
C GLY A 185 -12.36 25.16 14.72
N GLY A 186 -13.08 24.11 15.13
CA GLY A 186 -13.17 23.71 16.52
C GLY A 186 -11.92 22.94 16.98
N PHE A 187 -11.56 23.10 18.25
CA PHE A 187 -10.46 22.39 18.91
C PHE A 187 -10.98 21.84 20.24
N ILE A 188 -10.81 20.54 20.45
CA ILE A 188 -11.28 19.81 21.64
C ILE A 188 -10.09 19.09 22.28
#